data_AF-A0A8S8YW36-F1
#
_entry.id   AF-A0A8S8YW36-F1
#
_cell.length_a   1.000
_cell.length_b   1.000
_cell.length_c   1.000
_cell.angle_alpha   90.00
_cell.angle_beta   90.00
_cell.angle_gamma   90.00
#
_symmetry.space_group_name_H-M   'P 1'
#
loop_
_entity.id
_entity.type
_entity.pdbx_description
1 polymer ?
#
loop_
_entity_poly.entity_id
_entity_poly.type
_entity_poly.pdbx_seq_one_letter_code
_entity_poly.pdbx_strand_id
1 'polypeptide(L)' 'MIKHNELVAVAVSGGKDSLALLKVIHEMSLTHSFKIKVITIDEGIPGYRMKH' A
#
# COMPACT_ATOMS: atom_id res chain seq x y z
N MET A 1 -7.83 9.19 -11.74
CA MET A 1 -7.54 10.31 -10.81
C MET A 1 -8.22 10.02 -9.48
N ILE A 2 -7.48 10.15 -8.37
CA ILE A 2 -8.02 10.05 -7.01
C ILE A 2 -8.83 11.33 -6.72
N LYS A 3 -10.02 11.19 -6.16
CA LYS A 3 -10.91 12.30 -5.85
C LYS A 3 -10.75 12.75 -4.39
N HIS A 4 -11.19 13.97 -4.12
CA HIS A 4 -11.25 14.50 -2.76
C HIS A 4 -12.16 13.61 -1.89
N ASN A 5 -11.69 13.29 -0.68
CA ASN A 5 -12.36 12.46 0.33
C ASN A 5 -12.59 11.00 -0.08
N GLU A 6 -11.84 10.49 -1.06
CA GLU A 6 -11.88 9.09 -1.47
C GLU A 6 -11.08 8.19 -0.52
N LEU A 7 -11.48 6.93 -0.39
CA LEU A 7 -10.69 5.88 0.26
C LEU A 7 -9.98 5.07 -0.82
N VAL A 8 -8.64 5.11 -0.79
CA VAL A 8 -7.78 4.40 -1.75
C VAL A 8 -7.22 3.14 -1.11
N ALA A 9 -7.51 1.98 -1.69
CA ALA A 9 -6.90 0.72 -1.30
C ALA A 9 -5.59 0.49 -2.08
N VAL A 10 -4.49 0.25 -1.39
CA VAL A 10 -3.17 0.02 -2.00
C VAL A 10 -2.70 -1.39 -1.68
N ALA A 11 -2.58 -2.23 -2.70
CA ALA A 11 -2.01 -3.56 -2.58
C ALA A 11 -0.48 -3.49 -2.52
N VAL A 12 0.12 -4.16 -1.54
CA VAL A 12 1.57 -4.25 -1.34
C VAL A 12 2.01 -5.70 -1.18
N SER A 13 3.01 -6.09 -1.96
CA SER A 13 3.61 -7.41 -1.90
C SER A 13 4.77 -7.49 -0.91
N GLY A 14 5.35 -6.35 -0.54
CA GLY A 14 6.62 -6.25 0.20
C GLY A 14 7.82 -6.04 -0.71
N GLY A 15 7.62 -6.10 -2.04
CA GLY A 15 8.65 -5.77 -3.03
C GLY A 15 8.92 -4.26 -3.11
N LYS A 16 10.12 -3.91 -3.57
CA LYS A 16 10.64 -2.54 -3.68
C LYS A 16 9.66 -1.60 -4.40
N ASP A 17 9.13 -2.02 -5.54
CA ASP A 17 8.26 -1.17 -6.37
C ASP A 17 6.93 -0.88 -5.67
N SER A 18 6.35 -1.89 -5.02
CA SER A 18 5.10 -1.73 -4.27
C SER A 18 5.26 -0.81 -3.06
N LEU A 19 6.41 -0.86 -2.38
CA LEU A 19 6.73 0.02 -1.26
C LEU A 19 7.08 1.44 -1.71
N ALA A 20 7.75 1.60 -2.85
CA ALA A 20 8.01 2.91 -3.45
C ALA A 20 6.69 3.59 -3.86
N LEU A 21 5.76 2.84 -4.47
CA LEU A 21 4.42 3.35 -4.78
C LEU A 21 3.66 3.75 -3.51
N LEU A 22 3.67 2.90 -2.48
CA LEU A 22 3.04 3.20 -1.19
C LEU A 22 3.60 4.50 -0.58
N LYS A 23 4.93 4.69 -0.65
CA LYS A 23 5.60 5.89 -0.14
C LYS A 23 5.08 7.15 -0.83
N VAL A 24 5.02 7.15 -2.16
CA VAL A 24 4.51 8.29 -2.94
C VAL A 24 3.04 8.56 -2.66
N ILE A 25 2.18 7.52 -2.64
CA ILE A 25 0.74 7.68 -2.35
C ILE A 25 0.52 8.20 -0.93
N HIS A 26 1.29 7.71 0.05
CA HIS A 26 1.23 8.19 1.43
C HIS A 26 1.58 9.68 1.51
N GLU A 27 2.66 10.13 0.86
CA GLU A 27 3.04 11.54 0.83
C GLU A 27 1.97 12.43 0.17
N MET A 28 1.34 11.94 -0.91
CA MET A 28 0.21 12.63 -1.54
C MET A 28 -0.99 12.73 -0.58
N SER A 29 -1.28 11.68 0.20
CA SER A 29 -2.41 11.68 1.15
C SER A 29 -2.27 12.66 2.32
N LEU A 30 -1.04 13.08 2.64
CA LEU A 30 -0.78 14.09 3.68
C LEU A 30 -1.18 15.51 3.21
N THR A 31 -1.14 15.75 1.91
CA THR A 31 -1.39 17.06 1.31
C THR A 31 -2.74 17.14 0.59
N HIS A 32 -3.29 16.00 0.21
CA HIS A 32 -4.57 15.88 -0.49
C HIS A 32 -5.52 15.04 0.37
N SER A 33 -6.72 15.54 0.61
CA SER A 33 -7.72 14.98 1.54
C SER A 33 -8.30 13.63 1.11
N PHE A 34 -7.50 12.60 0.85
CA PHE A 34 -7.94 11.23 0.63
C PHE A 34 -7.31 10.31 1.69
N LYS A 35 -7.98 9.20 1.98
CA LYS A 35 -7.52 8.21 2.97
C LYS A 35 -6.92 7.01 2.26
N ILE A 36 -5.95 6.37 2.89
CA ILE A 36 -5.33 5.16 2.35
C ILE A 36 -5.62 3.96 3.24
N LYS A 37 -5.86 2.79 2.64
CA LYS A 37 -5.87 1.50 3.31
C LYS A 37 -4.91 0.56 2.61
N VAL A 38 -3.92 0.10 3.36
CA VAL A 38 -2.87 -0.78 2.84
C VAL A 38 -3.32 -2.24 2.97
N ILE A 39 -3.16 -3.02 1.91
CA ILE A 39 -3.57 -4.43 1.85
C ILE A 39 -2.37 -5.28 1.46
N THR A 40 -2.02 -6.24 2.31
CA THR A 40 -1.05 -7.30 2.00
C THR A 40 -1.79 -8.63 1.95
N ILE A 41 -1.50 -9.47 0.97
CA ILE A 41 -2.06 -10.82 0.87
C ILE A 41 -0.99 -11.82 1.28
N ASP A 42 -1.28 -12.62 2.31
CA ASP A 42 -0.49 -13.81 2.62
C ASP A 42 -1.00 -14.97 1.77
N GLU A 43 -0.10 -15.57 0.99
CA GLU A 43 -0.40 -16.69 0.10
C GLU A 43 -0.51 -18.02 0.85
N GLY A 44 -0.15 -18.04 2.14
CA GLY A 44 -0.21 -19.25 2.97
C GLY A 44 0.86 -20.29 2.63
N ILE A 45 1.88 -19.92 1.85
CA ILE A 45 2.99 -20.79 1.49
C ILE A 45 4.05 -20.75 2.62
N PRO A 46 4.31 -21.87 3.30
CA PRO A 46 5.29 -21.92 4.38
C PRO A 46 6.68 -21.44 3.92
N GLY A 47 7.29 -20.52 4.69
CA GLY A 47 8.64 -20.00 4.41
C GLY A 47 8.74 -18.90 3.35
N TYR A 48 7.64 -18.54 2.67
CA TYR A 48 7.67 -17.50 1.61
C TYR A 48 7.63 -16.07 2.16
N ARG A 49 6.90 -15.82 3.27
CA ARG A 49 6.77 -14.49 3.90
C ARG A 49 7.50 -14.35 5.23
N MET A 50 7.77 -15.46 5.92
CA MET A 50 8.56 -15.45 7.15
C MET A 50 10.05 -15.45 6.81
N LYS A 51 10.67 -14.28 6.92
CA LYS A 51 12.09 -14.14 7.24
C LYS A 51 12.19 -13.20 8.44
N HIS A 52 12.23 -13.80 9.63
CA HIS A 52 12.71 -13.18 10.85
C HIS A 52 14.05 -13.81 11.19
#